data_AF-A0A950H8F0-F1
#
_entry.id   AF-A0A950H8F0-F1
#
_cell.length_a   1.000
_cell.length_b   1.000
_cell.length_c   1.000
_cell.angle_alpha   90.00
_cell.angle_beta   90.00
_cell.angle_gamma   90.00
#
_symmetry.space_group_name_H-M   'P 1'
#
loop_
_entity.id
_entity.type
_entity.pdbx_description
1 polymer ?
#
loop_
_entity_poly.entity_id
_entity_poly.type
_entity_poly.pdbx_seq_one_letter_code
_entity_poly.pdbx_strand_id
1 'polypeptide(L)'
;AAYPIPYDGPVGDMLKATNRHPWRPAHVHFMIAAPGFRRLVTHVFVDGDQYLDSDAVFGVKESLIDAFPLQPAGVTADGKQASEPYHVLHYRFGLTPA
;
A
#
# COMPACT_ATOMS: atom_id res chain seq x y z
N ALA A 1 7.17 0.51 -4.26
CA ALA A 1 8.31 0.96 -3.44
C ALA A 1 7.85 2.10 -2.52
N ALA A 2 8.55 2.34 -1.42
CA ALA A 2 8.34 3.50 -0.56
C ALA A 2 8.61 4.81 -1.32
N TYR A 3 7.98 5.90 -0.88
CA TYR A 3 8.16 7.24 -1.46
C TYR A 3 7.98 8.34 -0.41
N PRO A 4 8.64 9.50 -0.53
CA PRO A 4 8.41 10.63 0.34
C PRO A 4 7.14 11.38 -0.05
N ILE A 5 6.36 11.87 0.93
CA ILE A 5 5.36 12.92 0.66
C ILE A 5 6.07 14.20 0.20
N PRO A 6 5.41 15.13 -0.53
CA PRO A 6 5.98 16.44 -0.80
C PRO A 6 6.47 17.13 0.48
N TYR A 7 7.75 17.55 0.48
CA TYR A 7 8.46 18.01 1.68
C TYR A 7 9.33 19.26 1.44
N ASP A 8 9.04 19.98 0.36
CA ASP A 8 9.67 21.25 -0.04
C ASP A 8 8.85 22.49 0.37
N GLY A 9 7.76 22.29 1.11
CA GLY A 9 6.90 23.36 1.64
C GLY A 9 6.79 23.35 3.18
N PRO A 10 5.79 24.06 3.74
CA PRO A 10 5.64 24.23 5.19
C PRO A 10 5.53 22.92 5.98
N VAL A 11 4.93 21.88 5.39
CA VAL A 11 4.87 20.53 5.99
C VAL A 11 6.28 19.93 6.09
N GLY A 12 7.10 20.12 5.06
CA GLY A 12 8.50 19.70 5.07
C GLY A 12 9.32 20.41 6.15
N ASP A 13 9.12 21.70 6.33
CA ASP A 13 9.79 22.47 7.39
C ASP A 13 9.37 21.99 8.79
N MET A 14 8.09 21.72 8.99
CA MET A 14 7.57 21.12 10.21
C MET A 14 8.18 19.74 10.47
N LEU A 15 8.26 18.86 9.45
CA LEU A 15 8.88 17.54 9.59
C LEU A 15 10.36 17.66 9.99
N LYS A 16 11.12 18.54 9.35
CA LYS A 16 12.52 18.81 9.70
C LYS A 16 12.66 19.32 11.14
N ALA A 17 11.84 20.31 11.54
CA ALA A 17 11.87 20.91 12.87
C ALA A 17 11.55 19.90 13.99
N THR A 18 10.81 18.84 13.67
CA THR A 18 10.42 17.77 14.60
C THR A 18 11.25 16.50 14.44
N ASN A 19 12.32 16.53 13.63
CA ASN A 19 13.16 15.37 13.32
C ASN A 19 12.36 14.16 12.79
N ARG A 20 11.36 14.41 11.96
CA ARG A 20 10.52 13.40 11.29
C ARG A 20 10.90 13.26 9.82
N HIS A 21 10.80 12.04 9.30
CA HIS A 21 11.03 11.76 7.88
C HIS A 21 9.73 11.90 7.05
N PRO A 22 9.83 12.14 5.73
CA PRO A 22 8.65 12.28 4.85
C PRO A 22 8.17 10.95 4.23
N TRP A 23 8.87 9.84 4.48
CA TRP A 23 8.60 8.56 3.81
C TRP A 23 7.28 7.89 4.19
N ARG A 24 6.63 7.35 3.17
CA ARG A 24 5.55 6.38 3.27
C ARG A 24 6.04 5.01 2.83
N PRO A 25 5.71 3.92 3.55
CA PRO A 25 6.03 2.56 3.13
C PRO A 25 5.37 2.23 1.79
N ALA A 26 5.89 1.26 1.05
CA ALA A 26 5.30 0.79 -0.19
C ALA A 26 3.83 0.35 0.01
N HIS A 27 2.92 0.85 -0.83
CA HIS A 27 1.51 0.48 -0.77
C HIS A 27 0.80 0.64 -2.11
N VAL A 28 -0.37 0.01 -2.23
CA VAL A 28 -1.30 0.17 -3.35
C VAL A 28 -2.61 0.76 -2.84
N HIS A 29 -3.13 1.77 -3.54
CA HIS A 29 -4.42 2.40 -3.24
C HIS A 29 -5.59 1.61 -3.81
N PHE A 30 -6.66 1.48 -3.02
CA PHE A 30 -7.91 0.85 -3.43
C PHE A 30 -9.11 1.75 -3.09
N MET A 31 -10.01 1.89 -4.06
CA MET A 31 -11.35 2.42 -3.86
C MET A 31 -12.35 1.41 -4.42
N ILE A 32 -13.15 0.80 -3.55
CA ILE A 32 -14.04 -0.31 -3.90
C ILE A 32 -15.48 0.09 -3.57
N ALA A 33 -16.38 -0.10 -4.53
CA ALA A 33 -17.80 0.19 -4.38
C ALA A 33 -18.63 -0.94 -5.00
N ALA A 34 -19.76 -1.27 -4.35
CA ALA A 34 -20.75 -2.22 -4.83
C ALA A 34 -22.15 -1.77 -4.36
N PRO A 35 -23.22 -2.02 -5.13
CA PRO A 35 -24.59 -1.69 -4.72
C PRO A 35 -24.97 -2.34 -3.38
N GLY A 36 -25.56 -1.57 -2.46
CA GLY A 36 -25.96 -2.06 -1.14
C GLY A 36 -24.85 -2.13 -0.09
N PHE A 37 -23.63 -1.67 -0.41
CA PHE A 37 -22.49 -1.65 0.50
C PHE A 37 -21.89 -0.25 0.66
N ARG A 38 -21.29 0.04 1.82
CA ARG A 38 -20.50 1.25 2.03
C ARG A 38 -19.22 1.19 1.20
N ARG A 39 -18.92 2.29 0.49
CA ARG A 39 -17.68 2.45 -0.27
C ARG A 39 -16.46 2.33 0.66
N LEU A 40 -15.50 1.49 0.26
CA LEU A 40 -14.23 1.31 0.95
C LEU A 40 -13.15 2.14 0.27
N VAL A 41 -12.48 3.01 1.02
CA VAL A 41 -11.22 3.66 0.63
C VAL A 41 -10.14 3.13 1.55
N THR A 42 -9.15 2.43 0.99
CA THR A 42 -8.10 1.77 1.77
C THR A 42 -6.80 1.66 0.98
N HIS A 43 -5.76 1.16 1.64
CA HIS A 43 -4.48 0.79 1.03
C HIS A 43 -4.09 -0.59 1.54
N VAL A 44 -3.25 -1.30 0.78
CA VAL A 44 -2.53 -2.48 1.27
C VAL A 44 -1.04 -2.18 1.21
N PHE A 45 -0.33 -2.42 2.32
CA PHE A 45 1.09 -2.17 2.53
C PHE A 45 1.91 -3.43 2.29
N VAL A 46 3.11 -3.28 1.75
CA VAL A 46 4.02 -4.40 1.49
C VAL A 46 4.72 -4.80 2.77
N ASP A 47 4.60 -6.06 3.17
CA ASP A 47 5.34 -6.64 4.30
C ASP A 47 6.86 -6.50 4.11
N GLY A 48 7.57 -6.21 5.21
CA GLY A 48 9.01 -5.99 5.24
C GLY A 48 9.48 -4.60 4.77
N ASP A 49 8.59 -3.66 4.47
CA ASP A 49 8.99 -2.28 4.18
C ASP A 49 9.53 -1.57 5.44
N GLN A 50 10.66 -0.86 5.30
CA GLN A 50 11.36 -0.22 6.41
C GLN A 50 10.57 0.90 7.13
N TYR A 51 9.50 1.41 6.51
CA TYR A 51 8.69 2.51 7.06
C TYR A 51 7.32 2.07 7.58
N LEU A 52 7.07 0.76 7.75
CA LEU A 52 5.78 0.26 8.26
C LEU A 52 5.45 0.84 9.65
N ASP A 53 6.43 0.91 10.55
CA ASP A 53 6.25 1.42 11.91
C ASP A 53 6.30 2.96 12.02
N SER A 54 6.57 3.65 10.91
CA SER A 54 6.87 5.09 10.91
C SER A 54 6.28 5.87 9.74
N ASP A 55 5.22 5.37 9.08
CA ASP A 55 4.55 6.06 7.96
C ASP A 55 4.28 7.54 8.30
N ALA A 56 4.79 8.44 7.46
CA ALA A 56 4.73 9.89 7.69
C ALA A 56 3.30 10.42 7.90
N VAL A 57 2.29 9.72 7.37
CA VAL A 57 0.86 10.07 7.47
C VAL A 57 0.04 9.12 8.34
N PHE A 58 0.70 8.21 9.07
CA PHE A 58 0.04 7.29 10.01
C PHE A 58 -1.05 6.40 9.36
N GLY A 59 -0.85 6.00 8.10
CA GLY A 59 -1.84 5.25 7.34
C GLY A 59 -1.82 3.74 7.56
N VAL A 60 -0.76 3.21 8.18
CA VAL A 60 -0.55 1.77 8.38
C VAL A 60 -1.51 1.22 9.45
N LYS A 61 -2.08 0.05 9.16
CA LYS A 61 -2.82 -0.79 10.11
C LYS A 61 -2.38 -2.22 9.90
N GLU A 62 -2.20 -2.99 10.98
CA GLU A 62 -1.70 -4.38 10.90
C GLU A 62 -2.49 -5.24 9.91
N SER A 63 -3.83 -5.13 9.91
CA SER A 63 -4.70 -5.89 9.00
C SER A 63 -4.54 -5.53 7.51
N LEU A 64 -3.81 -4.45 7.20
CA LEU A 64 -3.57 -3.94 5.85
C LEU A 64 -2.13 -4.21 5.38
N ILE A 65 -1.32 -4.93 6.16
CA ILE A 65 0.03 -5.35 5.76
C ILE A 65 -0.08 -6.76 5.16
N ASP A 66 0.47 -6.97 3.98
CA ASP A 66 0.49 -8.28 3.33
C ASP A 66 1.77 -8.50 2.51
N ALA A 67 2.14 -9.77 2.32
CA ALA A 67 3.29 -10.16 1.54
C ALA A 67 2.98 -10.08 0.04
N PHE A 68 3.99 -9.67 -0.72
CA PHE A 68 3.93 -9.63 -2.19
C PHE A 68 4.93 -10.66 -2.71
N PRO A 69 4.65 -11.98 -2.61
CA PRO A 69 5.61 -13.01 -3.01
C PRO A 69 5.99 -12.91 -4.48
N LEU A 70 7.28 -13.14 -4.76
CA LEU A 70 7.79 -13.29 -6.12
C LEU A 70 7.36 -14.64 -6.68
N GLN A 71 6.74 -14.63 -7.85
CA GLN A 71 6.41 -15.78 -8.66
C GLN A 71 7.39 -15.89 -9.83
N PRO A 72 7.73 -17.10 -10.29
CA PRO A 72 8.51 -17.28 -11.51
C PRO A 72 7.71 -16.82 -12.75
N ALA A 73 8.42 -16.59 -13.86
CA ALA A 73 7.78 -16.42 -15.17
C ALA A 73 6.84 -17.61 -15.48
N GLY A 74 5.71 -17.35 -16.14
CA GLY A 74 4.68 -18.36 -16.35
C GLY A 74 3.31 -17.77 -16.64
N VAL A 75 2.27 -18.59 -16.50
CA VAL A 75 0.87 -18.15 -16.64
C VAL A 75 0.41 -17.48 -15.35
N THR A 76 -0.09 -16.26 -15.44
CA THR A 76 -0.61 -15.47 -14.32
C THR A 76 -2.04 -15.90 -13.96
N ALA A 77 -2.54 -15.48 -12.79
CA ALA A 77 -3.88 -15.83 -12.32
C ALA A 77 -5.02 -15.37 -13.26
N ASP A 78 -4.79 -14.36 -14.11
CA ASP A 78 -5.72 -13.90 -15.14
C ASP A 78 -5.49 -14.57 -16.51
N GLY A 79 -4.68 -15.63 -16.57
CA GLY A 79 -4.43 -16.44 -17.76
C GLY A 79 -3.43 -15.82 -18.77
N LYS A 80 -2.80 -14.70 -18.44
CA LYS A 80 -1.78 -14.07 -19.30
C LYS A 80 -0.43 -14.75 -19.12
N GLN A 81 0.44 -14.60 -20.12
CA GLN A 81 1.82 -15.07 -20.04
C GLN A 81 2.73 -13.95 -19.51
N ALA A 82 3.38 -14.18 -18.38
CA ALA A 82 4.49 -13.37 -17.90
C ALA A 82 5.82 -13.96 -18.39
N SER A 83 6.64 -13.14 -19.06
CA SER A 83 7.96 -13.53 -19.57
C SER A 83 9.07 -13.42 -18.51
N GLU A 84 8.80 -12.73 -17.40
CA GLU A 84 9.73 -12.49 -16.31
C GLU A 84 9.07 -12.84 -14.96
N PRO A 85 9.86 -13.10 -13.90
CA PRO A 85 9.33 -13.20 -12.54
C PRO A 85 8.51 -11.96 -12.15
N TYR A 86 7.43 -12.17 -11.40
CA TYR A 86 6.48 -11.12 -11.05
C TYR A 86 6.02 -11.24 -9.61
N HIS A 87 5.71 -10.12 -8.96
CA HIS A 87 5.11 -10.13 -7.63
C HIS A 87 3.59 -10.27 -7.70
N VAL A 88 3.01 -10.96 -6.72
CA VAL A 88 1.56 -11.14 -6.62
C VAL A 88 1.06 -10.67 -5.27
N LEU A 89 -0.08 -9.97 -5.25
CA LEU A 89 -0.84 -9.66 -4.04
C LEU A 89 -2.13 -10.48 -4.02
N HIS A 90 -2.31 -11.30 -2.99
CA HIS A 90 -3.56 -12.04 -2.74
C HIS A 90 -4.30 -11.45 -1.55
N TYR A 91 -5.18 -10.47 -1.79
CA TYR A 91 -5.89 -9.76 -0.72
C TYR A 91 -7.42 -9.90 -0.85
N ARG A 92 -8.11 -10.17 0.26
CA ARG A 92 -9.58 -10.26 0.31
C ARG A 92 -10.17 -9.04 1.00
N PHE A 93 -10.99 -8.29 0.29
CA PHE A 93 -11.72 -7.15 0.85
C PHE A 93 -13.09 -7.58 1.39
N GLY A 94 -13.40 -7.17 2.62
CA GLY A 94 -14.75 -7.22 3.18
C GLY A 94 -15.44 -5.86 3.03
N LEU A 95 -16.67 -5.85 2.50
CA LEU A 95 -17.50 -4.65 2.41
C LEU A 95 -18.61 -4.69 3.47
N THR A 96 -18.82 -3.59 4.17
CA THR A 96 -19.95 -3.46 5.11
C THR A 96 -21.23 -3.13 4.34
N PRO A 97 -22.38 -3.78 4.63
CA PRO A 97 -23.68 -3.34 4.14
C PRO A 97 -23.94 -1.85 4.45
N ALA A 98 -24.68 -1.19 3.57
CA ALA A 98 -25.04 0.23 3.70
C ALA A 98 -25.96 0.49 4.89
#